data_AF-A0A5J4PUI7-F1
#
_entry.id   AF-A0A5J4PUI7-F1
#
_cell.length_a   1.000
_cell.length_b   1.000
_cell.length_c   1.000
_cell.angle_alpha   90.00
_cell.angle_beta   90.00
_cell.angle_gamma   90.00
#
_symmetry.space_group_name_H-M   'P 1'
#
loop_
_entity.id
_entity.type
_entity.pdbx_description
1 polymer ?
#
loop_
_entity_poly.entity_id
_entity_poly.type
_entity_poly.pdbx_seq_one_letter_code
_entity_poly.pdbx_strand_id
1 'polypeptide(L)' 'MERHYKAHLSDYSDWDQKSHAQDRLLFPQNMGTQLSIDETSLSDGELYTIVTNKAAKGRKGAIVLIVGGRFKF' A
#
# COMPACT_ATOMS: atom_id res chain seq x y z
N MET A 1 -14.11 11.31 -1.74
CA MET A 1 -14.15 10.45 -0.53
C MET A 1 -12.79 9.78 -0.25
N GLU A 2 -11.73 10.11 -0.98
CA GLU A 2 -10.47 9.33 -0.98
C GLU A 2 -9.29 10.01 -0.29
N ARG A 3 -9.45 11.26 0.18
CA ARG A 3 -8.34 12.08 0.67
C ARG A 3 -7.88 11.75 2.09
N HIS A 4 -8.66 10.97 2.84
CA HIS A 4 -8.43 10.74 4.27
C HIS A 4 -7.67 9.44 4.59
N TYR A 5 -7.59 8.49 3.66
CA TYR A 5 -6.89 7.23 3.93
C TYR A 5 -5.37 7.40 3.94
N LYS A 6 -4.85 8.32 3.12
CA LYS A 6 -3.40 8.53 2.90
C LYS A 6 -2.67 9.20 4.08
N ALA A 7 -3.36 9.96 4.93
CA ALA A 7 -2.70 10.77 5.96
C ALA A 7 -2.47 10.02 7.29
N HIS A 8 -3.16 8.90 7.52
CA HIS A 8 -3.15 8.22 8.82
C HIS A 8 -2.35 6.91 8.85
N LEU A 9 -1.97 6.38 7.69
CA LEU A 9 -1.14 5.19 7.61
C LEU A 9 0.29 5.59 7.21
N SER A 10 1.18 5.55 8.20
CA SER A 10 2.65 5.51 8.06
C SER A 10 3.25 6.43 6.98
N ASP A 11 3.56 7.67 7.34
CA ASP A 11 4.58 8.52 6.68
C ASP A 11 4.57 8.47 5.13
N TYR A 12 3.38 8.41 4.52
CA TYR A 12 3.18 8.21 3.07
C TYR A 12 3.79 9.33 2.20
N SER A 13 4.13 10.48 2.79
CA SER A 13 4.63 11.64 2.06
C SER A 13 6.11 11.59 1.68
N ASP A 14 6.88 10.61 2.14
CA ASP A 14 8.36 10.64 2.06
C ASP A 14 9.00 9.55 1.18
N TRP A 15 8.27 8.96 0.23
CA TRP A 15 8.77 7.78 -0.48
C TRP A 15 9.34 8.03 -1.87
N ASP A 16 10.68 8.05 -1.94
CA ASP A 16 11.51 8.13 -3.14
C ASP A 16 11.92 6.74 -3.65
N GLN A 17 11.10 6.07 -4.48
CA GLN A 17 11.57 4.96 -5.35
C GLN A 17 10.75 4.91 -6.65
N LYS A 18 11.48 4.98 -7.78
CA LYS A 18 10.98 4.93 -9.17
C LYS A 18 11.65 3.75 -9.89
N SER A 19 10.88 2.85 -10.51
CA SER A 19 10.77 2.74 -11.98
C SER A 19 10.37 1.33 -12.46
N HIS A 20 9.23 1.31 -13.18
CA HIS A 20 8.80 0.27 -14.13
C HIS A 20 8.33 -1.06 -13.51
N ALA A 21 7.06 -1.08 -13.11
CA ALA A 21 6.30 -2.30 -12.74
C ALA A 21 6.87 -3.11 -11.55
N GLN A 22 7.84 -2.57 -10.82
CA GLN A 22 8.62 -3.23 -9.76
C GLN A 22 8.56 -2.49 -8.42
N ASP A 23 7.62 -1.56 -8.24
CA ASP A 23 7.50 -0.77 -7.02
C ASP A 23 6.79 -1.61 -5.95
N ARG A 24 7.60 -2.29 -5.12
CA ARG A 24 7.14 -3.09 -3.98
C ARG A 24 7.71 -2.52 -2.70
N LEU A 25 6.82 -2.20 -1.78
CA LEU A 25 7.18 -1.70 -0.46
C LEU A 25 6.76 -2.75 0.55
N LEU A 26 7.75 -3.45 1.12
CA LEU A 26 7.53 -4.52 2.08
C LEU A 26 7.98 -4.10 3.48
N PHE A 27 7.09 -4.25 4.45
CA PHE A 27 7.34 -4.06 5.87
C PHE A 27 7.13 -5.38 6.61
N PRO A 28 8.13 -6.28 6.60
CA PRO A 28 7.96 -7.59 7.22
C PRO A 28 7.68 -7.50 8.73
N GLN A 29 8.17 -6.46 9.41
CA GLN A 29 7.90 -6.17 10.82
C GLN A 29 6.42 -5.89 11.14
N ASN A 30 5.61 -5.57 10.13
CA ASN A 30 4.19 -5.27 10.30
C ASN A 30 3.30 -6.52 10.15
N MET A 31 3.89 -7.68 9.82
CA MET A 31 3.17 -8.96 9.73
C MET A 31 2.46 -9.29 11.05
N GLY A 32 1.27 -9.87 10.93
CA GLY A 32 0.47 -10.27 12.07
C GLY A 32 -0.57 -11.31 11.69
N THR A 33 -1.38 -11.70 12.67
CA THR A 33 -2.33 -12.81 12.53
C THR A 33 -3.59 -12.44 11.73
N GLN A 34 -3.83 -11.15 11.47
CA GLN A 34 -5.03 -10.67 10.80
C GLN A 34 -4.65 -9.84 9.56
N LEU A 35 -4.48 -10.49 8.42
CA LEU A 35 -4.13 -9.83 7.16
C LEU A 35 -5.37 -9.61 6.28
N SER A 36 -5.41 -8.48 5.57
CA SER A 36 -6.36 -8.20 4.50
C SER A 36 -5.61 -7.76 3.24
N ILE A 37 -6.16 -8.10 2.08
CA ILE A 37 -5.65 -7.68 0.77
C ILE A 37 -6.71 -6.78 0.15
N ASP A 38 -6.28 -5.67 -0.43
CA ASP A 38 -7.13 -4.72 -1.13
C ASP A 38 -6.48 -4.31 -2.46
N GLU A 39 -7.28 -3.89 -3.43
CA GLU A 39 -6.82 -3.44 -4.73
C GLU A 39 -7.42 -2.07 -5.05
N THR A 40 -6.57 -1.11 -5.41
CA THR A 40 -6.97 0.27 -5.69
C THR A 40 -6.27 0.79 -6.95
N SER A 41 -7.02 1.46 -7.82
CA SER A 41 -6.47 2.18 -8.97
C SER A 41 -6.27 3.65 -8.62
N LEU A 42 -5.08 4.18 -8.89
CA LEU A 42 -4.74 5.57 -8.59
C LEU A 42 -4.80 6.48 -9.82
N SER A 43 -4.57 5.91 -11.01
CA SER A 43 -4.62 6.61 -12.29
C SER A 43 -4.94 5.64 -13.43
N ASP A 44 -5.26 6.15 -14.62
CA ASP A 44 -5.61 5.35 -15.79
C ASP A 44 -4.44 4.43 -16.18
N GLY A 45 -4.62 3.12 -15.97
CA GLY A 45 -3.61 2.09 -16.20
C GLY A 45 -2.72 1.76 -15.00
N GLU A 46 -2.90 2.35 -13.81
CA GLU A 46 -2.15 2.01 -12.59
C GLU A 46 -3.02 1.33 -11.54
N LEU A 47 -2.57 0.15 -11.09
CA LEU A 47 -3.27 -0.72 -10.13
C LEU A 47 -2.34 -1.08 -8.98
N TYR A 48 -2.83 -0.94 -7.75
CA TYR A 48 -2.06 -1.21 -6.54
C TYR A 48 -2.74 -2.27 -5.70
N THR A 49 -1.99 -3.31 -5.33
CA THR A 49 -2.41 -4.29 -4.33
C THR A 49 -1.77 -3.94 -2.99
N ILE A 50 -2.58 -3.82 -1.94
CA ILE A 50 -2.14 -3.45 -0.59
C ILE A 50 -2.48 -4.59 0.39
N VAL A 51 -1.47 -5.07 1.12
CA VAL A 51 -1.64 -6.01 2.23
C VAL A 51 -1.56 -5.23 3.54
N THR A 52 -2.56 -5.40 4.40
CA THR A 52 -2.69 -4.69 5.67
C THR A 52 -2.91 -5.66 6.83
N ASN A 53 -2.22 -5.45 7.95
CA ASN A 53 -2.49 -6.06 9.24
C ASN A 53 -3.65 -5.33 9.95
N LYS A 54 -4.83 -5.94 9.97
CA LYS A 54 -6.04 -5.42 10.63
C LYS A 54 -5.93 -5.40 12.15
N ALA A 55 -5.06 -6.21 12.76
CA ALA A 55 -4.84 -6.19 14.21
C ALA A 55 -4.28 -4.83 14.67
N ALA A 56 -3.56 -4.12 13.80
CA ALA A 56 -3.09 -2.76 14.03
C ALA A 56 -4.20 -1.69 13.95
N LYS A 57 -5.43 -2.08 13.57
CA LYS A 57 -6.63 -1.21 13.51
C LYS A 57 -6.43 0.07 12.70
N GLY A 58 -5.71 -0.02 11.58
CA GLY A 58 -5.43 1.11 10.68
C GLY A 58 -4.45 2.14 11.23
N ARG A 59 -3.70 1.81 12.30
CA ARG A 59 -2.68 2.68 12.90
C ARG A 59 -1.30 2.42 12.27
N LYS A 60 -0.27 3.13 12.74
CA LYS A 60 1.12 2.87 12.37
C LYS A 60 1.45 1.38 12.56
N GLY A 61 2.11 0.78 11.56
CA GLY A 61 2.38 -0.65 11.54
C GLY A 61 1.29 -1.50 10.90
N ALA A 62 0.25 -0.90 10.32
CA ALA A 62 -0.81 -1.64 9.64
C ALA A 62 -0.42 -2.08 8.22
N ILE A 63 0.35 -1.29 7.45
CA ILE A 63 0.71 -1.67 6.07
C ILE A 63 1.81 -2.72 6.08
N VAL A 64 1.61 -3.85 5.41
CA VAL A 64 2.59 -4.94 5.30
C VAL A 64 3.27 -4.94 3.93
N LEU A 65 2.49 -4.80 2.86
CA LEU A 65 3.01 -4.81 1.49
C LEU A 65 2.19 -3.86 0.62
N ILE A 66 2.84 -3.10 -0.25
CA ILE A 66 2.19 -2.42 -1.37
C ILE A 66 2.90 -2.88 -2.63
N VAL A 67 2.15 -3.30 -3.64
CA VAL A 67 2.66 -3.67 -4.97
C VAL A 67 1.93 -2.84 -6.00
N GLY A 68 2.68 -2.01 -6.73
CA GLY A 68 2.18 -1.28 -7.89
C GLY A 68 2.40 -2.06 -9.19
N GLY A 69 1.38 -2.10 -10.03
CA GLY A 69 1.43 -2.62 -11.39
C GLY A 69 0.91 -1.56 -12.37
N ARG A 70 1.49 -1.52 -13.56
CA ARG A 70 0.99 -0.67 -14.66
C ARG A 70 0.53 -1.55 -15.80
N PHE A 71 -0.75 -1.48 -16.13
CA PHE A 71 -1.30 -2.07 -17.34
C PHE A 71 -0.94 -1.16 -18.52
N LYS A 72 -0.21 -1.69 -19.50
CA LYS A 72 -0.06 -1.08 -20.82
C LYS A 72 -0.88 -1.90 -21.81
N PHE A 73 -1.80 -1.26 -22.53
CA PHE A 73 -2.48 -1.83 -23.69
C PHE A 73 -1.56 -1.83 -24.91
#